data_AF-A0A521PH99-F1
#
_entry.id   AF-A0A521PH99-F1
#
_cell.length_a   1.000
_cell.length_b   1.000
_cell.length_c   1.000
_cell.angle_alpha   90.00
_cell.angle_beta   90.00
_cell.angle_gamma   90.00
#
_symmetry.space_group_name_H-M   'P 1'
#
loop_
_entity.id
_entity.type
_entity.pdbx_description
1 polymer ?
#
loop_
_entity_poly.entity_id
_entity_poly.type
_entity_poly.pdbx_seq_one_letter_code
_entity_poly.pdbx_strand_id
1 'polypeptide(L)'
;MTEAAPPIDRDAEMLARLAEMDFSAAEHVHAKLVAASDTDEIAELSRSYHRVSRALRQTLALKAKLARDEKAAASDAALRRVMLPPTREGFATDDPVLAVGLVLQDAVERIVGSQCAGDEERITSLLTRFDRELDDWVCEEDFADVDLDAHVRRACKLLDLPEDLAAVWPSLPRPTFSPDPPTNDPPTDDTAGAPQPRSSSA
;
A
#
# COMPACT_ATOMS: atom_id res chain seq x y z
N MET A 1 0.67 7.02 24.62
CA MET A 1 0.97 7.03 23.17
C MET A 1 -0.35 7.35 22.49
N THR A 2 -0.52 8.58 22.03
CA THR A 2 -1.77 9.05 21.46
C THR A 2 -1.78 8.64 19.99
N GLU A 3 -2.61 7.66 19.67
CA GLU A 3 -2.93 7.26 18.30
C GLU A 3 -3.46 8.50 17.56
N ALA A 4 -2.66 8.99 16.61
CA ALA A 4 -3.04 10.11 15.77
C ALA A 4 -4.18 9.63 14.87
N ALA A 5 -5.36 10.21 15.04
CA ALA A 5 -6.50 9.96 14.17
C ALA A 5 -6.08 10.17 12.69
N PRO A 6 -6.55 9.33 11.76
CA PRO A 6 -6.19 9.45 10.35
C PRO A 6 -6.54 10.87 9.85
N PRO A 7 -5.73 11.43 8.93
CA PRO A 7 -5.95 12.77 8.41
C PRO A 7 -7.36 12.86 7.86
N ILE A 8 -8.13 13.81 8.40
CA ILE A 8 -9.52 14.00 7.99
C ILE A 8 -9.52 14.37 6.51
N ASP A 9 -10.25 13.62 5.69
CA ASP A 9 -10.44 13.95 4.27
C ASP A 9 -11.16 15.30 4.16
N ARG A 10 -10.36 16.32 3.83
CA ARG A 10 -10.81 17.71 3.74
C ARG A 10 -11.89 17.90 2.69
N ASP A 11 -11.83 17.14 1.60
CA ASP A 11 -12.80 17.23 0.52
C ASP A 11 -14.13 16.60 0.93
N ALA A 12 -14.10 15.49 1.68
CA ALA A 12 -15.28 14.87 2.27
C ALA A 12 -15.97 15.80 3.29
N GLU A 13 -15.21 16.51 4.13
CA GLU A 13 -15.75 17.54 5.04
C GLU A 13 -16.43 18.68 4.29
N MET A 14 -15.77 19.20 3.25
CA MET A 14 -16.31 20.29 2.45
C MET A 14 -17.62 19.87 1.77
N LEU A 15 -17.68 18.63 1.25
CA LEU A 15 -18.88 18.08 0.64
C LEU A 15 -19.99 17.84 1.67
N ALA A 16 -19.66 17.43 2.90
CA ALA A 16 -20.63 17.29 3.98
C ALA A 16 -21.23 18.65 4.37
N ARG A 17 -20.38 19.66 4.53
CA ARG A 17 -20.82 21.03 4.82
C ARG A 17 -21.66 21.62 3.70
N LEU A 18 -21.34 21.32 2.43
CA LEU A 18 -22.16 21.73 1.29
C LEU A 18 -23.56 21.12 1.37
N ALA A 19 -23.68 19.83 1.69
CA ALA A 19 -24.98 19.17 1.85
C ALA A 19 -25.84 19.81 2.96
N GLU A 20 -25.23 20.21 4.07
CA GLU A 20 -25.92 20.92 5.17
C GLU A 20 -26.42 22.30 4.73
N MET A 21 -25.59 23.05 4.01
CA MET A 21 -25.98 24.36 3.45
C MET A 21 -27.11 24.22 2.43
N ASP A 22 -27.03 23.23 1.53
CA ASP A 22 -28.07 22.94 0.53
C ASP A 22 -29.39 22.52 1.21
N PHE A 23 -29.31 21.73 2.28
CA PHE A 23 -30.48 21.33 3.06
C PHE A 23 -31.14 22.53 3.75
N SER A 24 -30.35 23.36 4.44
CA SER A 24 -30.85 24.58 5.07
C SER A 24 -31.49 25.55 4.05
N ALA A 25 -30.89 25.68 2.86
CA ALA A 25 -31.48 26.47 1.78
C ALA A 25 -32.80 25.86 1.29
N ALA A 26 -32.90 24.54 1.15
CA ALA A 26 -34.12 23.86 0.74
C ALA A 26 -35.24 24.06 1.78
N GLU A 27 -34.94 23.92 3.07
CA GLU A 27 -35.90 24.18 4.16
C GLU A 27 -36.40 25.63 4.14
N HIS A 28 -35.49 26.59 3.98
CA HIS A 28 -35.84 28.01 3.95
C HIS A 28 -36.75 28.37 2.77
N VAL A 29 -36.43 27.89 1.56
CA VAL A 29 -37.27 28.16 0.38
C VAL A 29 -38.61 27.44 0.51
N HIS A 30 -38.65 26.23 1.08
CA HIS A 30 -39.89 25.51 1.32
C HIS A 30 -40.79 26.24 2.32
N ALA A 31 -40.23 26.73 3.43
CA ALA A 31 -40.99 27.49 4.43
C ALA A 31 -41.64 28.75 3.82
N LYS A 32 -40.89 29.48 2.97
CA LYS A 32 -41.43 30.62 2.22
C LYS A 32 -42.53 30.21 1.24
N LEU A 33 -42.32 29.12 0.50
CA LEU A 33 -43.29 28.59 -0.45
C LEU A 33 -44.62 28.25 0.23
N VAL A 34 -44.57 27.63 1.40
CA VAL A 34 -45.76 27.28 2.19
C VAL A 34 -46.50 28.51 2.72
N ALA A 35 -45.78 29.60 3.01
CA ALA A 35 -46.37 30.84 3.52
C ALA A 35 -46.92 31.77 2.42
N ALA A 36 -46.48 31.60 1.17
CA ALA A 36 -46.88 32.44 0.04
C ALA A 36 -48.36 32.24 -0.31
N SER A 37 -49.04 33.35 -0.60
CA SER A 37 -50.45 33.35 -1.03
C SER A 37 -50.63 33.94 -2.43
N ASP A 38 -49.65 34.71 -2.90
CA ASP A 38 -49.64 35.25 -4.25
C ASP A 38 -49.21 34.18 -5.26
N THR A 39 -49.90 34.12 -6.40
CA THR A 39 -49.70 33.05 -7.39
C THR A 39 -48.35 33.18 -8.10
N ASP A 40 -47.90 34.40 -8.38
CA ASP A 40 -46.62 34.65 -9.05
C ASP A 40 -45.45 34.34 -8.10
N GLU A 41 -45.59 34.71 -6.82
CA GLU A 41 -44.64 34.35 -5.77
C GLU A 41 -44.52 32.83 -5.58
N ILE A 42 -45.65 32.12 -5.52
CA ILE A 42 -45.68 30.64 -5.43
C ILE A 42 -44.95 30.01 -6.61
N ALA A 43 -45.17 30.51 -7.83
CA ALA A 43 -44.54 29.99 -9.03
C ALA A 43 -43.00 30.14 -8.98
N GLU A 44 -42.49 31.30 -8.54
CA GLU A 44 -41.05 31.53 -8.45
C GLU A 44 -40.40 30.73 -7.32
N LEU A 45 -41.03 30.66 -6.14
CA LEU A 45 -40.55 29.86 -5.01
C LEU A 45 -40.54 28.37 -5.35
N SER A 46 -41.54 27.87 -6.08
CA SER A 46 -41.58 26.48 -6.55
C SER A 46 -40.40 26.14 -7.47
N ARG A 47 -40.09 27.01 -8.44
CA ARG A 47 -38.92 26.84 -9.33
C ARG A 47 -37.62 26.84 -8.54
N SER A 48 -37.49 27.76 -7.59
CA SER A 48 -36.30 27.86 -6.74
C SER A 48 -36.14 26.65 -5.83
N TYR A 49 -37.23 26.17 -5.22
CA TYR A 49 -37.23 24.97 -4.39
C TYR A 49 -36.82 23.73 -5.20
N HIS A 50 -37.33 23.56 -6.41
CA HIS A 50 -36.93 22.45 -7.29
C HIS A 50 -35.45 22.47 -7.65
N ARG A 51 -34.88 23.65 -7.94
CA ARG A 51 -33.44 23.80 -8.23
C ARG A 51 -32.57 23.42 -7.03
N VAL A 52 -32.85 23.98 -5.86
CA VAL A 52 -32.09 23.68 -4.63
C VAL A 52 -32.25 22.22 -4.22
N SER A 53 -33.46 21.68 -4.27
CA SER A 53 -33.71 20.26 -3.98
C SER A 53 -32.97 19.32 -4.93
N ARG A 54 -32.81 19.71 -6.20
CA ARG A 54 -32.02 18.92 -7.15
C ARG A 54 -30.54 18.96 -6.82
N ALA A 55 -29.99 20.14 -6.51
CA ALA A 55 -28.60 20.27 -6.07
C ALA A 55 -28.33 19.40 -4.83
N LEU A 56 -29.18 19.49 -3.80
CA LEU A 56 -29.08 18.66 -2.61
C LEU A 56 -29.05 17.15 -2.93
N ARG A 57 -29.97 16.66 -3.78
CA ARG A 57 -29.99 15.25 -4.18
C ARG A 57 -28.73 14.82 -4.91
N GLN A 58 -28.15 15.69 -5.74
CA GLN A 58 -26.89 15.43 -6.42
C GLN A 58 -25.73 15.35 -5.42
N THR A 59 -25.66 16.28 -4.47
CA THR A 59 -24.66 16.28 -3.40
C THR A 59 -24.75 15.00 -2.56
N LEU A 60 -25.95 14.60 -2.13
CA LEU A 60 -26.17 13.36 -1.38
C LEU A 60 -25.83 12.10 -2.17
N ALA A 61 -26.19 12.06 -3.46
CA ALA A 61 -25.85 10.93 -4.33
C ALA A 61 -24.33 10.77 -4.51
N LEU A 62 -23.60 11.89 -4.62
CA LEU A 62 -22.15 11.88 -4.70
C LEU A 62 -21.52 11.36 -3.40
N LYS A 63 -21.95 11.85 -2.22
CA LYS A 63 -21.49 11.34 -0.92
C LYS A 63 -21.73 9.83 -0.79
N ALA A 64 -22.94 9.37 -1.14
CA ALA A 64 -23.28 7.95 -1.07
C ALA A 64 -22.50 7.10 -2.08
N LYS A 65 -22.01 7.68 -3.18
CA LYS A 65 -21.11 7.02 -4.12
C LYS A 65 -19.72 6.88 -3.52
N LEU A 66 -19.12 7.98 -3.04
CA LEU A 66 -17.78 7.98 -2.44
C LEU A 66 -17.68 6.98 -1.28
N ALA A 67 -18.65 6.96 -0.37
CA ALA A 67 -18.67 6.00 0.74
C ALA A 67 -18.76 4.53 0.27
N ARG A 68 -19.41 4.26 -0.87
CA ARG A 68 -19.44 2.91 -1.46
C ARG A 68 -18.11 2.55 -2.12
N ASP A 69 -17.50 3.51 -2.81
CA ASP A 69 -16.21 3.34 -3.48
C ASP A 69 -15.10 3.09 -2.44
N GLU A 70 -15.10 3.82 -1.31
CA GLU A 70 -14.21 3.57 -0.16
C GLU A 70 -14.41 2.16 0.43
N LYS A 71 -15.66 1.75 0.67
CA LYS A 71 -15.96 0.41 1.18
C LYS A 71 -15.53 -0.68 0.21
N ALA A 72 -15.70 -0.46 -1.10
CA ALA A 72 -15.28 -1.40 -2.13
C ALA A 72 -13.75 -1.49 -2.18
N ALA A 73 -13.03 -0.36 -2.12
CA ALA A 73 -11.58 -0.33 -2.06
C ALA A 73 -11.04 -1.04 -0.81
N ALA A 74 -11.65 -0.81 0.36
CA ALA A 74 -11.29 -1.51 1.59
C ALA A 74 -11.53 -3.03 1.49
N SER A 75 -12.64 -3.45 0.86
CA SER A 75 -12.94 -4.86 0.63
C SER A 75 -11.96 -5.51 -0.36
N ASP A 76 -11.56 -4.81 -1.42
CA ASP A 76 -10.58 -5.29 -2.39
C ASP A 76 -9.20 -5.44 -1.74
N ALA A 77 -8.78 -4.45 -0.95
CA ALA A 77 -7.55 -4.52 -0.16
C ALA A 77 -7.56 -5.69 0.84
N ALA A 78 -8.70 -5.93 1.52
CA ALA A 78 -8.85 -7.06 2.44
C ALA A 78 -8.78 -8.42 1.70
N LEU A 79 -9.41 -8.52 0.53
CA LEU A 79 -9.30 -9.71 -0.33
C LEU A 79 -7.87 -9.96 -0.78
N ARG A 80 -7.14 -8.93 -1.22
CA ARG A 80 -5.71 -9.03 -1.56
C ARG A 80 -4.87 -9.50 -0.37
N ARG A 81 -5.14 -9.01 0.84
CA ARG A 81 -4.45 -9.45 2.07
C ARG A 81 -4.70 -10.94 2.38
N VAL A 82 -5.88 -11.46 2.10
CA VAL A 82 -6.22 -12.89 2.27
C VAL A 82 -5.61 -13.75 1.16
N MET A 83 -5.50 -13.22 -0.06
CA MET A 83 -4.88 -13.89 -1.20
C MET A 83 -3.35 -13.83 -1.19
N LEU A 84 -2.77 -13.03 -0.29
CA LEU A 84 -1.34 -13.01 -0.04
C LEU A 84 -0.91 -14.42 0.35
N PRO A 85 0.03 -15.05 -0.38
CA PRO A 85 0.50 -16.38 -0.01
C PRO A 85 1.03 -16.33 1.43
N PRO A 86 0.79 -17.37 2.24
CA PRO A 86 1.36 -17.43 3.57
C PRO A 86 2.87 -17.23 3.43
N THR A 87 3.39 -16.21 4.13
CA THR A 87 4.82 -16.04 4.34
C THR A 87 5.41 -17.37 4.81
N ARG A 88 6.71 -17.58 4.53
CA ARG A 88 7.47 -18.78 4.94
C ARG A 88 7.04 -19.19 6.36
N GLU A 89 6.55 -20.42 6.51
CA GLU A 89 5.91 -20.93 7.73
C GLU A 89 6.72 -20.51 8.98
N GLY A 90 6.15 -19.66 9.84
CA GLY A 90 6.75 -19.28 11.13
C GLY A 90 6.97 -17.79 11.38
N PHE A 91 6.86 -16.90 10.38
CA PHE A 91 7.04 -15.46 10.56
C PHE A 91 5.70 -14.71 10.42
N ALA A 92 4.89 -14.77 11.48
CA ALA A 92 3.77 -13.85 11.65
C ALA A 92 4.27 -12.58 12.35
N THR A 93 4.07 -11.42 11.73
CA THR A 93 4.40 -10.12 12.30
C THR A 93 3.18 -9.21 12.25
N ASP A 94 2.99 -8.40 13.29
CA ASP A 94 1.98 -7.34 13.31
C ASP A 94 2.49 -6.04 12.66
N ASP A 95 3.79 -5.98 12.32
CA ASP A 95 4.40 -4.85 11.63
C ASP A 95 4.06 -4.88 10.12
N PRO A 96 3.32 -3.88 9.59
CA PRO A 96 2.91 -3.87 8.19
C PRO A 96 4.08 -3.70 7.21
N VAL A 97 5.14 -2.98 7.59
CA VAL A 97 6.33 -2.80 6.73
C VAL A 97 7.06 -4.14 6.59
N LEU A 98 7.27 -4.83 7.71
CA LEU A 98 7.90 -6.16 7.69
C LEU A 98 7.04 -7.18 6.95
N ALA A 99 5.71 -7.13 7.11
CA ALA A 99 4.79 -8.03 6.41
C ALA A 99 4.84 -7.83 4.89
N VAL A 100 4.82 -6.59 4.41
CA VAL A 100 4.94 -6.27 2.98
C VAL A 100 6.31 -6.67 2.44
N GLY A 101 7.39 -6.39 3.19
CA GLY A 101 8.76 -6.77 2.81
C GLY A 101 8.94 -8.27 2.64
N LEU A 102 8.43 -9.08 3.57
CA LEU A 102 8.49 -10.55 3.49
C LEU A 102 7.76 -11.11 2.28
N VAL A 103 6.62 -10.53 1.92
CA VAL A 103 5.83 -10.99 0.78
C VAL A 103 6.47 -10.55 -0.54
N LEU A 104 7.02 -9.35 -0.58
CA LEU A 104 7.78 -8.86 -1.71
C LEU A 104 9.03 -9.73 -1.95
N GLN A 105 9.72 -10.13 -0.89
CA GLN A 105 10.83 -11.08 -0.96
C GLN A 105 10.39 -12.43 -1.57
N ASP A 106 9.31 -13.04 -1.07
CA ASP A 106 8.77 -14.31 -1.64
C ASP A 106 8.40 -14.15 -3.13
N ALA A 107 7.82 -13.01 -3.51
CA ALA A 107 7.47 -12.73 -4.90
C ALA A 107 8.71 -12.67 -5.79
N VAL A 108 9.75 -11.93 -5.39
CA VAL A 108 11.00 -11.80 -6.14
C VAL A 108 11.75 -13.13 -6.22
N GLU A 109 11.80 -13.89 -5.12
CA GLU A 109 12.38 -15.22 -5.06
C GLU A 109 11.75 -16.18 -6.09
N ARG A 110 10.41 -16.18 -6.22
CA ARG A 110 9.70 -16.98 -7.25
C ARG A 110 10.01 -16.56 -8.67
N ILE A 111 10.07 -15.25 -8.93
CA ILE A 111 10.36 -14.71 -10.26
C ILE A 111 11.81 -15.05 -10.65
N VAL A 112 12.77 -14.80 -9.77
CA VAL A 112 14.19 -15.10 -9.99
C VAL A 112 14.41 -16.59 -10.19
N GLY A 113 13.80 -17.43 -9.36
CA GLY A 113 13.89 -18.89 -9.49
C GLY A 113 13.31 -19.40 -10.82
N SER A 114 12.16 -18.85 -11.24
CA SER A 114 11.54 -19.20 -12.53
C SER A 114 12.37 -18.73 -13.73
N GLN A 115 12.94 -17.53 -13.66
CA GLN A 115 13.74 -16.94 -14.74
C GLN A 115 15.11 -17.60 -14.88
N CYS A 116 15.75 -17.98 -13.78
CA CYS A 116 17.12 -18.50 -13.78
C CYS A 116 17.18 -20.04 -13.91
N ALA A 117 16.02 -20.73 -13.94
CA ALA A 117 15.91 -22.18 -14.17
C ALA A 117 16.88 -23.06 -13.34
N GLY A 118 17.20 -22.64 -12.11
CA GLY A 118 18.11 -23.35 -11.20
C GLY A 118 19.59 -22.96 -11.29
N ASP A 119 19.96 -21.90 -12.02
CA ASP A 119 21.30 -21.30 -11.95
C ASP A 119 21.51 -20.62 -10.59
N GLU A 120 22.06 -21.37 -9.63
CA GLU A 120 22.22 -20.95 -8.23
C GLU A 120 23.10 -19.71 -8.06
N GLU A 121 24.16 -19.55 -8.87
CA GLU A 121 25.05 -18.40 -8.80
C GLU A 121 24.32 -17.13 -9.24
N ARG A 122 23.57 -17.22 -10.35
CA ARG A 122 22.75 -16.12 -10.84
C ARG A 122 21.59 -15.78 -9.91
N ILE A 123 20.92 -16.79 -9.35
CA ILE A 123 19.87 -16.60 -8.34
C ILE A 123 20.44 -15.86 -7.13
N THR A 124 21.58 -16.30 -6.60
CA THR A 124 22.25 -15.68 -5.45
C THR A 124 22.60 -14.22 -5.74
N SER A 125 23.23 -13.95 -6.89
CA SER A 125 23.61 -12.59 -7.27
C SER A 125 22.43 -11.63 -7.36
N LEU A 126 21.32 -12.07 -7.95
CA LEU A 126 20.12 -11.24 -8.09
C LEU A 126 19.41 -11.00 -6.76
N LEU A 127 19.30 -12.03 -5.91
CA LEU A 127 18.66 -11.89 -4.60
C LEU A 127 19.50 -11.04 -3.64
N THR A 128 20.82 -11.22 -3.60
CA THR A 128 21.70 -10.35 -2.79
C THR A 128 21.63 -8.88 -3.24
N ARG A 129 21.51 -8.64 -4.56
CA ARG A 129 21.30 -7.28 -5.08
C ARG A 129 19.94 -6.73 -4.65
N PHE A 130 18.90 -7.56 -4.67
CA PHE A 130 17.57 -7.16 -4.26
C PHE A 130 17.50 -6.86 -2.76
N ASP A 131 18.05 -7.71 -1.90
CA ASP A 131 18.05 -7.55 -0.45
C ASP A 131 18.62 -6.19 -0.04
N ARG A 132 19.74 -5.78 -0.66
CA ARG A 132 20.36 -4.48 -0.42
C ARG A 132 19.43 -3.31 -0.74
N GLU A 133 18.67 -3.42 -1.82
CA GLU A 133 17.76 -2.35 -2.25
C GLU A 133 16.46 -2.39 -1.42
N LEU A 134 16.02 -3.58 -1.02
CA LEU A 134 14.87 -3.76 -0.14
C LEU A 134 15.09 -3.08 1.21
N ASP A 135 16.31 -3.16 1.78
CA ASP A 135 16.68 -2.44 3.01
C ASP A 135 16.48 -0.92 2.89
N ASP A 136 16.79 -0.34 1.72
CA ASP A 136 16.56 1.08 1.45
C ASP A 136 15.04 1.37 1.27
N TRP A 137 14.30 0.48 0.61
CA TRP A 137 12.88 0.68 0.33
C TRP A 137 12.02 0.58 1.60
N VAL A 138 12.33 -0.34 2.52
CA VAL A 138 11.57 -0.47 3.79
C VAL A 138 11.70 0.76 4.69
N CYS A 139 12.69 1.62 4.42
CA CYS A 139 12.87 2.90 5.10
C CYS A 139 12.04 4.05 4.46
N GLU A 140 11.42 3.84 3.29
CA GLU A 140 10.54 4.81 2.65
C GLU A 140 9.22 4.95 3.46
N GLU A 141 8.76 6.19 3.70
CA GLU A 141 7.60 6.46 4.56
C GLU A 141 6.29 5.84 4.04
N ASP A 142 6.17 5.66 2.72
CA ASP A 142 5.00 5.13 2.03
C ASP A 142 5.15 3.65 1.62
N PHE A 143 6.23 2.96 2.03
CA PHE A 143 6.52 1.61 1.59
C PHE A 143 5.35 0.63 1.78
N ALA A 144 4.71 0.68 2.95
CA ALA A 144 3.58 -0.21 3.26
C ALA A 144 2.26 0.21 2.60
N ASP A 145 2.16 1.45 2.12
CA ASP A 145 0.96 2.01 1.48
C ASP A 145 0.95 1.81 -0.04
N VAL A 146 2.13 1.61 -0.64
CA VAL A 146 2.28 1.29 -2.06
C VAL A 146 1.78 -0.13 -2.36
N ASP A 147 1.02 -0.27 -3.45
CA ASP A 147 0.47 -1.54 -3.92
C ASP A 147 1.60 -2.57 -4.17
N LEU A 148 1.43 -3.79 -3.66
CA LEU A 148 2.45 -4.85 -3.75
C LEU A 148 2.84 -5.14 -5.21
N ASP A 149 1.88 -5.15 -6.13
CA ASP A 149 2.19 -5.38 -7.55
C ASP A 149 3.04 -4.24 -8.15
N ALA A 150 2.93 -3.03 -7.61
CA ALA A 150 3.82 -1.92 -8.00
C ALA A 150 5.25 -2.15 -7.48
N HIS A 151 5.40 -2.64 -6.25
CA HIS A 151 6.71 -3.05 -5.71
C HIS A 151 7.32 -4.20 -6.50
N VAL A 152 6.55 -5.23 -6.86
CA VAL A 152 7.04 -6.36 -7.67
C VAL A 152 7.49 -5.89 -9.06
N ARG A 153 6.74 -4.99 -9.70
CA ARG A 153 7.17 -4.37 -10.98
C ARG A 153 8.43 -3.51 -10.82
N ARG A 154 8.55 -2.76 -9.72
CA ARG A 154 9.76 -1.99 -9.38
C ARG A 154 10.97 -2.91 -9.22
N ALA A 155 10.80 -4.03 -8.52
CA ALA A 155 11.85 -5.05 -8.33
C ALA A 155 12.26 -5.70 -9.65
N CYS A 156 11.31 -6.04 -10.53
CA CYS A 156 11.63 -6.60 -11.84
C CYS A 156 12.45 -5.63 -12.69
N LYS A 157 12.09 -4.34 -12.71
CA LYS A 157 12.87 -3.31 -13.42
C LYS A 157 14.28 -3.14 -12.85
N LEU A 158 14.41 -3.13 -11.53
CA LEU A 158 15.69 -3.02 -10.83
C LEU A 158 16.64 -4.16 -11.21
N LEU A 159 16.11 -5.39 -11.25
CA LEU A 159 16.86 -6.62 -11.49
C LEU A 159 17.00 -7.00 -12.97
N ASP A 160 16.47 -6.19 -13.88
CA ASP A 160 16.40 -6.47 -15.32
C ASP A 160 15.70 -7.81 -15.63
N LEU A 161 14.60 -8.06 -14.90
CA LEU A 161 13.74 -9.23 -15.04
C LEU A 161 12.50 -8.91 -15.90
N PRO A 162 11.96 -9.91 -16.61
CA PRO A 162 10.76 -9.72 -17.43
C PRO A 162 9.52 -9.29 -16.63
N GLU A 163 8.86 -8.20 -17.05
CA GLU A 163 7.67 -7.65 -16.36
C GLU A 163 6.42 -8.53 -16.52
N ASP A 164 6.39 -9.44 -17.49
CA ASP A 164 5.32 -10.43 -17.65
C ASP A 164 5.31 -11.43 -16.49
N LEU A 165 6.48 -11.77 -15.94
CA LEU A 165 6.59 -12.59 -14.72
C LEU A 165 6.05 -11.86 -13.48
N ALA A 166 6.16 -10.52 -13.45
CA ALA A 166 5.60 -9.69 -12.38
C ALA A 166 4.06 -9.73 -12.34
N ALA A 167 3.38 -10.05 -13.46
CA ALA A 167 1.92 -10.15 -13.48
C ALA A 167 1.41 -11.53 -13.02
N VAL A 168 2.23 -12.56 -13.15
CA VAL A 168 1.84 -13.95 -12.87
C VAL A 168 2.53 -14.54 -11.63
N TRP A 169 3.31 -13.72 -10.91
CA TRP A 169 4.12 -14.13 -9.76
C TRP A 169 3.38 -14.99 -8.71
N PRO A 170 2.08 -14.76 -8.37
CA PRO A 170 1.40 -15.58 -7.36
C PRO A 170 1.24 -17.04 -7.79
N SER A 171 1.23 -17.28 -9.11
CA SER A 171 1.09 -18.60 -9.71
C SER A 171 2.43 -19.28 -10.02
N LEU A 172 3.55 -18.56 -9.89
CA LEU A 172 4.88 -19.12 -10.11
C LEU A 172 5.24 -20.12 -9.00
N PRO A 173 5.96 -21.19 -9.34
CA PRO A 173 6.41 -22.17 -8.36
C PRO A 173 7.33 -21.50 -7.34
N ARG A 174 7.25 -21.96 -6.08
CA ARG A 174 8.26 -21.59 -5.09
C ARG A 174 9.63 -22.08 -5.56
N PRO A 175 10.70 -21.26 -5.41
CA PRO A 175 12.02 -21.68 -5.81
C PRO A 175 12.49 -22.87 -4.96
N THR A 176 13.17 -23.80 -5.61
CA THR A 176 13.75 -24.99 -4.96
C THR A 176 15.06 -24.67 -4.23
N PHE A 177 15.66 -23.52 -4.55
CA PHE A 177 16.89 -23.00 -3.96
C PHE A 177 16.65 -21.57 -3.49
N SER A 178 17.00 -21.29 -2.24
CA SER A 178 16.96 -19.97 -1.60
C SER A 178 18.33 -19.82 -0.95
N PRO A 179 19.16 -18.85 -1.35
CA PRO A 179 20.46 -18.66 -0.74
C PRO A 179 20.30 -18.36 0.74
N ASP A 180 21.17 -18.93 1.57
CA ASP A 180 21.23 -18.57 2.99
C ASP A 180 21.59 -17.08 3.12
N PRO A 181 21.02 -16.36 4.10
CA PRO A 181 21.40 -14.98 4.33
C PRO A 181 22.92 -14.91 4.53
N PRO A 182 23.61 -13.90 3.98
CA PRO A 182 25.05 -13.78 4.16
C PRO A 182 25.36 -13.80 5.65
N THR A 183 26.20 -14.74 6.09
CA THR A 183 26.71 -14.73 7.45
C THR A 183 27.48 -13.42 7.63
N ASN A 184 26.92 -12.51 8.43
CA ASN A 184 27.64 -11.36 8.97
C ASN A 184 28.66 -11.86 10.01
N ASP A 185 29.56 -12.74 9.61
CA ASP A 185 30.73 -13.03 10.41
C ASP A 185 31.61 -11.77 10.36
N PRO A 186 31.90 -11.14 11.51
CA PRO A 186 32.87 -10.06 11.53
C PRO A 186 34.18 -10.59 10.94
N PRO A 187 34.95 -9.78 10.18
CA PRO A 187 36.22 -10.22 9.65
C PRO A 187 37.07 -10.73 10.82
N THR A 188 37.27 -12.04 10.88
CA THR A 188 38.22 -12.63 11.81
C THR A 188 39.59 -12.14 11.36
N ASP A 189 40.11 -11.16 12.10
CA ASP A 189 41.48 -10.71 11.99
C ASP A 189 42.39 -11.87 12.41
N ASP A 190 42.64 -12.78 11.47
CA ASP A 190 43.57 -13.88 11.59
C ASP A 190 44.98 -13.36 11.34
N THR A 191 45.40 -12.39 12.17
CA THR A 191 46.79 -11.98 12.29
C THR A 191 47.33 -12.44 13.64
N ALA A 192 47.41 -13.76 13.84
CA ALA A 192 48.18 -14.36 14.91
C ALA A 192 49.21 -15.35 14.34
N GLY A 193 50.46 -14.92 14.18
CA GLY A 193 51.51 -15.86 13.82
C GLY A 193 52.90 -15.31 13.51
N ALA A 194 53.57 -14.68 14.48
CA ALA A 194 55.04 -14.74 14.54
C ALA A 194 55.51 -14.82 16.00
N PRO A 195 55.86 -16.00 16.52
CA PRO A 195 56.43 -16.14 17.85
C PRO A 195 57.87 -15.61 17.86
N GLN A 196 58.15 -14.62 18.72
CA GLN A 196 59.52 -14.17 18.97
C GLN A 196 60.31 -15.29 19.69
N PRO A 197 61.49 -15.69 19.19
CA PRO A 197 62.32 -16.66 19.89
C PRO A 197 62.91 -16.03 21.16
N ARG A 198 62.61 -16.65 22.30
CA ARG A 198 63.27 -16.39 23.58
C ARG A 198 64.75 -16.71 23.45
N SER A 199 65.60 -15.68 23.48
CA SER A 199 67.04 -15.86 23.70
C SER A 199 67.29 -15.88 25.21
N SER A 200 67.87 -16.99 25.70
CA SER A 200 68.35 -17.12 27.07
C SER A 200 69.88 -17.20 27.06
N SER A 201 70.48 -16.24 27.77
CA SER A 201 71.78 -16.21 28.47
C SER A 201 73.06 -16.79 27.85
N ALA A 202 74.08 -15.93 27.79
CA ALA A 202 75.43 -16.18 28.33
C ALA A 202 75.86 -14.97 29.15
#